data_AF-A0A952GH01-F1
#
_entry.id   AF-A0A952GH01-F1
#
_cell.length_a   1.000
_cell.length_b   1.000
_cell.length_c   1.000
_cell.angle_alpha   90.00
_cell.angle_beta   90.00
_cell.angle_gamma   90.00
#
_symmetry.space_group_name_H-M   'P 1'
#
loop_
_entity.id
_entity.type
_entity.pdbx_description
1 polymer ?
#
loop_
_entity_poly.entity_id
_entity_poly.type
_entity_poly.pdbx_seq_one_letter_code
_entity_poly.pdbx_strand_id
1 'polypeptide(L)'
;MFENLQEKLQRAFKNLRGQGTISEENITEALREIRLALLESDVNLNVTKDLIEHIREKAMGQQVATALSPTEQVIKIIHGELVELLGRDTARFKFASQPPSVILMAGLQGSGKTTTAGKLAQWLKKGGHRPMLVSVDVYRPAAREQLAVVAKSIGTQLYTGNVGADEAGTPL
;
A
#
# COMPACT_ATOMS: atom_id res chain seq x y z
N MET A 1 8.67 0.83 8.18
CA MET A 1 7.19 1.02 8.28
C MET A 1 6.53 -0.13 9.01
N PHE A 2 6.84 -1.39 8.68
CA PHE A 2 6.20 -2.57 9.30
C PHE A 2 7.06 -3.32 10.33
N GLU A 3 8.05 -2.68 10.95
CA GLU A 3 9.00 -3.38 11.84
C GLU A 3 8.31 -4.01 13.06
N ASN A 4 7.40 -3.28 13.71
CA ASN A 4 6.64 -3.78 14.86
C ASN A 4 5.72 -4.95 14.47
N LEU A 5 5.00 -4.81 13.35
CA LEU A 5 4.16 -5.88 12.80
C LEU A 5 5.01 -7.11 12.45
N GLN A 6 6.14 -6.91 11.79
CA GLN A 6 7.06 -7.97 11.39
C GLN A 6 7.59 -8.73 12.61
N GLU A 7 8.03 -8.02 13.65
CA GLU A 7 8.53 -8.63 14.88
C GLU A 7 7.45 -9.49 15.56
N LYS A 8 6.22 -8.97 15.67
CA LYS A 8 5.10 -9.69 16.29
C LYS A 8 4.67 -10.91 15.48
N LEU A 9 4.58 -10.80 14.16
CA LEU A 9 4.29 -11.94 13.28
C LEU A 9 5.41 -13.00 13.36
N GLN A 10 6.68 -12.58 13.41
CA GLN A 10 7.80 -13.50 13.58
C GLN A 10 7.73 -14.26 14.90
N ARG A 11 7.34 -13.59 16.00
CA ARG A 11 7.11 -14.25 17.30
C ARG A 11 5.98 -15.27 17.22
N ALA A 12 4.84 -14.90 16.65
CA ALA A 12 3.70 -15.83 16.46
C ALA A 12 4.10 -17.05 15.62
N PHE A 13 4.85 -16.86 14.54
CA PHE A 13 5.35 -17.97 13.72
C PHE A 13 6.40 -18.83 14.44
N LYS A 14 7.26 -18.24 15.27
CA LYS A 14 8.23 -18.99 16.07
C LYS A 14 7.53 -19.85 17.11
N ASN A 15 6.50 -19.33 17.77
CA ASN A 15 5.68 -20.08 18.73
C ASN A 15 5.00 -21.27 18.06
N LEU A 16 4.42 -21.08 16.88
CA LEU A 16 3.83 -22.15 16.06
C LEU A 16 4.86 -23.21 15.64
N ARG A 17 6.09 -22.82 15.26
CA ARG A 17 7.18 -23.76 14.88
C ARG A 17 7.76 -24.53 16.06
N GLY A 18 7.69 -23.99 17.26
CA GLY A 18 8.14 -24.68 18.49
C GLY A 18 7.21 -25.81 18.93
N GLN A 19 6.01 -25.89 18.37
CA GLN A 19 5.01 -26.90 18.69
C GLN A 19 5.24 -28.15 17.82
N GLY A 20 5.48 -29.30 18.44
CA GLY A 20 5.72 -30.57 17.73
C GLY A 20 4.49 -31.13 17.01
N THR A 21 3.30 -30.70 17.42
CA THR A 21 2.02 -31.02 16.77
C THR A 21 1.13 -29.77 16.73
N ILE A 22 0.36 -29.64 15.66
CA ILE A 22 -0.64 -28.57 15.53
C ILE A 22 -1.92 -29.03 16.23
N SER A 23 -2.29 -28.33 17.30
CA SER A 23 -3.60 -28.43 17.95
C SER A 23 -4.46 -27.23 17.58
N GLU A 24 -5.77 -27.38 17.72
CA GLU A 24 -6.73 -26.28 17.54
C GLU A 24 -6.46 -25.11 18.52
N GLU A 25 -6.01 -25.44 19.74
CA GLU A 25 -5.60 -24.47 20.76
C GLU A 25 -4.38 -23.66 20.30
N ASN A 26 -3.35 -24.32 19.75
CA ASN A 26 -2.14 -23.66 19.25
C ASN A 26 -2.45 -22.72 18.07
N ILE A 27 -3.36 -23.12 17.16
CA ILE A 27 -3.80 -22.26 16.06
C ILE A 27 -4.54 -21.05 16.62
N THR A 28 -5.47 -21.26 17.54
CA THR A 28 -6.30 -20.20 18.13
C THR A 28 -5.45 -19.15 18.84
N GLU A 29 -4.44 -19.59 19.61
CA GLU A 29 -3.50 -18.70 20.30
C GLU A 29 -2.68 -17.87 19.30
N ALA A 30 -2.15 -18.50 18.25
CA ALA A 30 -1.40 -17.80 17.22
C ALA A 30 -2.25 -16.77 16.46
N LEU A 31 -3.50 -17.12 16.13
CA LEU A 31 -4.44 -16.18 15.49
C LEU A 31 -4.78 -15.00 16.41
N ARG A 32 -4.84 -15.22 17.73
CA ARG A 32 -5.03 -14.16 18.72
C ARG A 32 -3.84 -13.20 18.73
N GLU A 33 -2.61 -13.71 18.73
CA GLU A 33 -1.40 -12.88 18.65
C GLU A 33 -1.35 -12.06 17.36
N ILE A 34 -1.64 -12.68 16.21
CA ILE A 34 -1.69 -12.01 14.91
C ILE A 34 -2.76 -10.91 14.89
N ARG A 35 -3.94 -11.18 15.45
CA ARG A 35 -5.02 -10.20 15.57
C ARG A 35 -4.57 -8.97 16.36
N LEU A 36 -3.93 -9.17 17.51
CA LEU A 36 -3.42 -8.06 18.32
C LEU A 36 -2.36 -7.26 17.55
N ALA A 37 -1.42 -7.94 16.91
CA ALA A 37 -0.37 -7.32 16.12
C ALA A 37 -0.93 -6.43 14.98
N LEU A 38 -1.97 -6.89 14.30
CA LEU A 38 -2.64 -6.13 13.24
C LEU A 38 -3.34 -4.88 13.79
N LEU A 39 -4.10 -5.02 14.89
CA LEU A 39 -4.80 -3.90 15.52
C LEU A 39 -3.84 -2.83 16.07
N GLU A 40 -2.72 -3.25 16.67
CA GLU A 40 -1.67 -2.35 17.15
C GLU A 40 -0.89 -1.68 16.02
N SER A 41 -1.01 -2.18 14.79
CA SER A 41 -0.37 -1.63 13.59
C SER A 41 -1.33 -0.77 12.75
N ASP A 42 -2.37 -0.22 13.39
CA ASP A 42 -3.40 0.62 12.77
C ASP A 42 -4.18 -0.05 11.61
N VAL A 43 -4.27 -1.38 11.61
CA VAL A 43 -5.15 -2.10 10.68
C VAL A 43 -6.60 -2.02 11.17
N ASN A 44 -7.52 -1.77 10.24
CA ASN A 44 -8.94 -1.66 10.56
C ASN A 44 -9.49 -2.93 11.23
N LEU A 45 -10.36 -2.74 12.24
CA LEU A 45 -10.93 -3.85 13.00
C LEU A 45 -11.71 -4.85 12.14
N ASN A 46 -12.49 -4.37 11.17
CA ASN A 46 -13.30 -5.24 10.31
C ASN A 46 -12.39 -6.06 9.39
N VAL A 47 -11.42 -5.41 8.74
CA VAL A 47 -10.39 -6.09 7.93
C VAL A 47 -9.64 -7.15 8.72
N THR A 48 -9.27 -6.83 9.96
CA THR A 48 -8.58 -7.78 10.85
C THR A 48 -9.47 -8.95 11.21
N LYS A 49 -10.76 -8.71 11.53
CA LYS A 49 -11.72 -9.78 11.85
C LYS A 49 -11.90 -10.72 10.66
N ASP A 50 -12.16 -10.17 9.48
CA ASP A 50 -12.40 -10.93 8.26
C ASP A 50 -11.16 -11.78 7.89
N LEU A 51 -9.96 -11.19 7.98
CA LEU A 51 -8.70 -11.89 7.75
C LEU A 51 -8.52 -13.09 8.70
N ILE A 52 -8.75 -12.89 10.00
CA ILE A 52 -8.57 -13.95 11.00
C ILE A 52 -9.59 -15.06 10.81
N GLU A 53 -10.84 -14.73 10.46
CA GLU A 53 -11.87 -15.74 10.21
C GLU A 53 -11.52 -16.60 9.00
N HIS A 54 -11.12 -15.99 7.89
CA HIS A 54 -10.72 -16.72 6.68
C HIS A 54 -9.51 -17.63 6.94
N ILE A 55 -8.53 -17.18 7.73
CA ILE A 55 -7.39 -18.02 8.12
C ILE A 55 -7.86 -19.20 8.98
N ARG A 56 -8.75 -18.97 9.96
CA ARG A 56 -9.28 -20.03 10.83
C ARG A 56 -10.00 -21.10 10.02
N GLU A 57 -10.93 -20.69 9.15
CA GLU A 57 -11.69 -21.61 8.30
C GLU A 57 -10.77 -22.46 7.42
N LYS A 58 -9.73 -21.86 6.82
CA LYS A 58 -8.77 -22.59 5.98
C LYS A 58 -7.86 -23.51 6.79
N ALA A 59 -7.39 -23.06 7.95
CA ALA A 59 -6.51 -23.85 8.81
C ALA A 59 -7.22 -25.05 9.45
N MET A 60 -8.53 -24.95 9.70
CA MET A 60 -9.35 -26.04 10.27
C MET A 60 -10.04 -26.91 9.21
N GLY A 61 -10.42 -26.33 8.07
CA GLY A 61 -11.22 -26.98 7.04
C GLY A 61 -10.43 -27.72 5.96
N GLN A 62 -9.17 -27.34 5.70
CA GLN A 62 -8.29 -28.17 4.89
C GLN A 62 -7.73 -29.28 5.76
N GLN A 63 -7.99 -30.54 5.38
CA GLN A 63 -7.03 -31.59 5.69
C GLN A 63 -5.67 -31.03 5.30
N VAL A 64 -4.80 -30.92 6.29
CA VAL A 64 -3.42 -30.45 6.19
C VAL A 64 -2.66 -31.49 5.37
N ALA A 65 -3.03 -31.62 4.11
CA ALA A 65 -2.71 -32.72 3.22
C ALA A 65 -1.76 -32.18 2.18
N THR A 66 -0.47 -32.40 2.40
CA THR A 66 0.63 -32.59 1.43
C THR A 66 1.97 -32.38 2.14
N ALA A 67 3.04 -32.96 1.58
CA ALA A 67 4.49 -32.94 1.84
C ALA A 67 5.17 -31.98 2.87
N LEU A 68 4.52 -30.92 3.35
CA LEU A 68 5.03 -29.96 4.32
C LEU A 68 4.65 -30.36 5.75
N SER A 69 5.39 -29.83 6.73
CA SER A 69 4.98 -29.97 8.12
C SER A 69 3.66 -29.22 8.37
N PRO A 70 2.80 -29.70 9.30
CA PRO A 70 1.53 -29.03 9.61
C PRO A 70 1.69 -27.54 9.94
N THR A 71 2.78 -27.18 10.61
CA THR A 71 3.10 -25.79 10.93
C THR A 71 3.41 -24.94 9.70
N GLU A 72 4.20 -25.45 8.77
CA GLU A 72 4.51 -24.73 7.52
C GLU A 72 3.26 -24.53 6.67
N GLN A 73 2.31 -25.47 6.72
CA GLN A 73 1.03 -25.31 6.03
C GLN A 73 0.20 -24.18 6.62
N VAL A 74 0.13 -24.04 7.95
CA VAL A 74 -0.56 -22.90 8.60
C VAL A 74 0.10 -21.58 8.23
N ILE A 75 1.44 -21.51 8.26
CA ILE A 75 2.17 -20.29 7.84
C ILE A 75 1.87 -19.95 6.38
N LYS A 76 1.80 -20.95 5.50
CA LYS A 76 1.45 -20.76 4.08
C LYS A 76 0.04 -20.21 3.92
N ILE A 77 -0.93 -20.67 4.70
CA ILE A 77 -2.31 -20.14 4.69
C ILE A 77 -2.29 -18.67 5.10
N ILE A 78 -1.63 -18.33 6.21
CA ILE A 78 -1.54 -16.94 6.70
C ILE A 78 -0.89 -16.03 5.64
N HIS A 79 0.24 -16.47 5.07
CA HIS A 79 0.90 -15.72 4.00
C HIS A 79 -0.01 -15.55 2.79
N GLY A 80 -0.73 -16.60 2.39
CA GLY A 80 -1.72 -16.55 1.31
C GLY A 80 -2.75 -15.45 1.54
N GLU A 81 -3.42 -15.44 2.70
CA GLU A 81 -4.43 -14.43 3.00
C GLU A 81 -3.88 -13.01 3.07
N LEU A 82 -2.64 -12.83 3.55
CA LEU A 82 -1.99 -11.52 3.52
C LEU A 82 -1.74 -11.03 2.09
N VAL A 83 -1.35 -11.94 1.18
CA VAL A 83 -1.19 -11.61 -0.26
C VAL A 83 -2.54 -11.27 -0.89
N GLU A 84 -3.59 -12.03 -0.57
CA GLU A 84 -4.95 -11.70 -1.03
C GLU A 84 -5.37 -10.30 -0.61
N LEU A 85 -5.16 -9.97 0.67
CA LEU A 85 -5.57 -8.71 1.26
C LEU A 85 -4.81 -7.52 0.68
N LEU A 86 -3.49 -7.65 0.49
CA LEU A 86 -2.63 -6.58 -0.01
C LEU A 86 -2.69 -6.42 -1.55
N GLY A 87 -3.22 -7.43 -2.24
CA GLY A 87 -3.38 -7.45 -3.69
C GLY A 87 -2.41 -8.42 -4.35
N ARG A 88 -2.93 -9.26 -5.26
CA ARG A 88 -2.16 -10.29 -5.97
C ARG A 88 -1.30 -9.76 -7.11
N ASP A 89 -1.77 -8.73 -7.80
CA ASP A 89 -1.20 -8.33 -9.10
C ASP A 89 -0.26 -7.13 -8.99
N THR A 90 0.91 -7.26 -9.63
CA THR A 90 1.75 -6.10 -9.92
C THR A 90 1.04 -5.18 -10.92
N ALA A 91 0.51 -4.07 -10.42
CA ALA A 91 -0.07 -3.04 -11.27
C ALA A 91 1.00 -2.41 -12.18
N ARG A 92 0.86 -2.60 -13.49
CA ARG A 92 1.66 -1.86 -14.47
C ARG A 92 1.09 -0.45 -14.65
N PHE A 93 1.97 0.52 -14.84
CA PHE A 93 1.55 1.88 -15.15
C PHE A 93 0.87 1.91 -16.53
N LYS A 94 -0.39 2.36 -16.58
CA LYS A 94 -1.17 2.45 -17.82
C LYS A 94 -1.08 3.87 -18.37
N PHE A 95 -0.58 4.00 -19.60
CA PHE A 95 -0.59 5.25 -20.33
C PHE A 95 -1.78 5.32 -21.26
N ALA A 96 -2.25 6.52 -21.56
CA ALA A 96 -3.26 6.76 -22.60
C ALA A 96 -2.72 6.31 -23.96
N SER A 97 -3.60 5.82 -24.83
CA SER A 97 -3.25 5.38 -26.19
C SER A 97 -2.73 6.52 -27.06
N GLN A 98 -3.20 7.75 -26.80
CA GLN A 98 -2.74 8.98 -27.43
C GLN A 98 -2.25 9.96 -26.35
N PRO A 99 -1.05 10.53 -26.48
CA PRO A 99 -0.57 11.56 -25.55
C PRO A 99 -1.44 12.82 -25.57
N PRO A 100 -1.52 13.57 -24.46
CA PRO A 100 -0.84 13.34 -23.18
C PRO A 100 -1.58 12.35 -22.26
N SER A 101 -0.82 11.63 -21.42
CA SER A 101 -1.39 10.89 -20.28
C SER A 101 -1.49 11.83 -19.07
N VAL A 102 -2.71 12.05 -18.57
CA VAL A 102 -2.98 12.93 -17.43
C VAL A 102 -3.15 12.09 -16.16
N ILE A 103 -2.40 12.44 -15.10
CA ILE A 103 -2.40 11.73 -13.82
C ILE A 103 -2.74 12.73 -12.73
N LEU A 104 -3.85 12.51 -12.02
CA LEU A 104 -4.27 13.33 -10.89
C LEU A 104 -3.79 12.71 -9.57
N MET A 105 -3.06 13.48 -8.78
CA MET A 105 -2.65 13.09 -7.43
C MET A 105 -3.67 13.59 -6.41
N ALA A 106 -4.54 12.70 -5.92
CA ALA A 106 -5.56 13.01 -4.91
C ALA A 106 -5.27 12.31 -3.57
N GLY A 107 -5.87 12.82 -2.49
CA GLY A 107 -5.67 12.29 -1.13
C GLY A 107 -5.69 13.36 -0.04
N LEU A 108 -5.64 12.93 1.21
CA LEU A 108 -5.75 13.81 2.38
C LEU A 108 -4.55 14.77 2.53
N GLN A 109 -4.73 15.85 3.29
CA GLN A 109 -3.61 16.74 3.63
C GLN A 109 -2.52 15.96 4.37
N GLY A 110 -1.26 16.20 4.03
CA GLY A 110 -0.13 15.48 4.64
C GLY A 110 0.13 14.08 4.09
N SER A 111 -0.70 13.53 3.18
CA SER A 111 -0.49 12.19 2.60
C SER A 111 0.69 12.10 1.62
N GLY A 112 1.49 13.15 1.47
CA GLY A 112 2.68 13.17 0.63
C GLY A 112 2.44 13.40 -0.87
N LYS A 113 1.25 13.84 -1.30
CA LYS A 113 0.88 14.03 -2.73
C LYS A 113 1.93 14.78 -3.55
N THR A 114 2.37 15.95 -3.09
CA THR A 114 3.36 16.80 -3.78
C THR A 114 4.69 16.07 -3.95
N THR A 115 5.15 15.40 -2.89
CA THR A 115 6.39 14.61 -2.90
C THR A 115 6.26 13.41 -3.83
N THR A 116 5.13 12.70 -3.79
CA THR A 116 4.87 11.54 -4.65
C THR A 116 4.74 11.95 -6.11
N ALA A 117 4.14 13.10 -6.42
CA ALA A 117 4.10 13.65 -7.77
C ALA A 117 5.52 13.89 -8.32
N GLY A 118 6.40 14.48 -7.52
CA GLY A 118 7.81 14.67 -7.88
C GLY A 118 8.56 13.35 -8.09
N LYS A 119 8.40 12.38 -7.18
CA LYS A 119 9.00 11.04 -7.30
C LYS A 119 8.51 10.33 -8.57
N LEU A 120 7.21 10.38 -8.86
CA LEU A 120 6.62 9.79 -10.05
C LEU A 120 7.18 10.45 -11.32
N ALA A 121 7.25 11.78 -11.35
CA ALA A 121 7.84 12.51 -12.48
C ALA A 121 9.32 12.13 -12.69
N GLN A 122 10.11 12.02 -11.62
CA GLN A 122 11.50 11.60 -11.72
C GLN A 122 11.63 10.15 -12.26
N TRP A 123 10.78 9.24 -11.77
CA TRP A 123 10.75 7.86 -12.26
C TRP A 123 10.36 7.77 -13.73
N LEU A 124 9.32 8.50 -14.17
CA LEU A 124 8.91 8.58 -15.57
C LEU A 124 10.01 9.17 -16.47
N LYS A 125 10.70 10.21 -16.00
CA LYS A 125 11.83 10.82 -16.72
C LYS A 125 12.99 9.85 -16.92
N LYS A 126 13.31 9.04 -15.90
CA LYS A 126 14.30 7.95 -16.01
C LYS A 126 13.85 6.87 -17.01
N GLY A 127 12.55 6.66 -17.16
CA GLY A 127 11.95 5.79 -18.18
C GLY A 127 11.88 6.39 -19.58
N GLY A 128 12.46 7.57 -19.84
CA GLY A 128 12.48 8.22 -21.16
C GLY A 128 11.27 9.10 -21.47
N HIS A 129 10.32 9.25 -20.55
CA HIS A 129 9.18 10.14 -20.73
C HIS A 129 9.55 11.60 -20.42
N ARG A 130 8.70 12.55 -20.85
CA ARG A 130 8.83 13.98 -20.60
C ARG A 130 7.67 14.49 -19.73
N PRO A 131 7.66 14.19 -18.42
CA PRO A 131 6.57 14.62 -17.55
C PRO A 131 6.59 16.13 -17.34
N MET A 132 5.41 16.69 -17.10
CA MET A 132 5.21 18.06 -16.63
C MET A 132 4.39 18.00 -15.34
N LEU A 133 4.83 18.74 -14.32
CA LEU A 133 4.09 18.90 -13.07
C LEU A 133 3.13 20.07 -13.22
N VAL A 134 1.88 19.87 -12.81
CA VAL A 134 0.84 20.90 -12.88
C VAL A 134 0.30 21.12 -11.48
N SER A 135 0.39 22.35 -10.98
CA SER A 135 -0.23 22.72 -9.71
C SER A 135 -1.71 23.03 -9.92
N VAL A 136 -2.57 22.24 -9.30
CA VAL A 136 -4.03 22.44 -9.29
C VAL A 136 -4.56 23.04 -7.99
N ASP A 137 -3.68 23.32 -7.01
CA ASP A 137 -4.08 23.98 -5.76
C ASP A 137 -4.36 25.48 -6.03
N VAL A 138 -5.62 25.89 -6.00
CA VAL A 138 -6.04 27.28 -6.25
C VAL A 138 -6.05 28.17 -5.00
N TYR A 139 -5.96 27.58 -3.81
CA TYR A 139 -6.17 28.30 -2.56
C TYR A 139 -4.88 28.53 -1.75
N ARG A 140 -3.88 27.66 -1.90
CA ARG A 140 -2.67 27.67 -1.05
C ARG A 140 -1.42 28.03 -1.88
N PRO A 141 -0.99 29.31 -1.91
CA PRO A 141 0.22 29.72 -2.63
C PRO A 141 1.46 28.91 -2.25
N ALA A 142 1.64 28.61 -0.96
CA ALA A 142 2.75 27.81 -0.46
C ALA A 142 2.79 26.37 -1.03
N ALA A 143 1.64 25.77 -1.36
CA ALA A 143 1.61 24.44 -1.99
C ALA A 143 2.14 24.49 -3.43
N ARG A 144 1.89 25.59 -4.15
CA ARG A 144 2.42 25.84 -5.49
C ARG A 144 3.93 26.02 -5.45
N GLU A 145 4.41 26.84 -4.52
CA GLU A 145 5.85 27.06 -4.29
C GLU A 145 6.56 25.76 -3.92
N GLN A 146 5.95 24.94 -3.06
CA GLN A 146 6.49 23.62 -2.72
C GLN A 146 6.64 22.75 -3.96
N LEU A 147 5.62 22.67 -4.81
CA LEU A 147 5.70 21.91 -6.07
C LEU A 147 6.77 22.50 -7.01
N ALA A 148 6.95 23.82 -7.01
CA ALA A 148 7.98 24.47 -7.80
C ALA A 148 9.40 24.12 -7.35
N VAL A 149 9.65 24.10 -6.05
CA VAL A 149 10.92 23.64 -5.47
C VAL A 149 11.18 22.19 -5.84
N VAL A 150 10.17 21.31 -5.71
CA VAL A 150 10.27 19.91 -6.12
C VAL A 150 10.60 19.79 -7.61
N ALA A 151 9.86 20.46 -8.49
CA ALA A 151 10.09 20.42 -9.93
C ALA A 151 11.50 20.87 -10.32
N LYS A 152 11.98 21.97 -9.72
CA LYS A 152 13.34 22.49 -9.92
C LYS A 152 14.40 21.46 -9.50
N SER A 153 14.23 20.82 -8.34
CA SER A 153 15.20 19.83 -7.82
C SER A 153 15.38 18.61 -8.73
N ILE A 154 14.36 18.23 -9.50
CA ILE A 154 14.41 17.08 -10.42
C ILE A 154 14.56 17.50 -11.91
N GLY A 155 14.62 18.81 -12.16
CA GLY A 155 14.70 19.41 -13.49
C GLY A 155 13.53 19.02 -14.39
N THR A 156 12.30 19.09 -13.86
CA THR A 156 11.06 18.78 -14.58
C THR A 156 10.29 20.08 -14.86
N GLN A 157 9.59 20.14 -15.99
CA GLN A 157 8.74 21.28 -16.31
C GLN A 157 7.61 21.43 -15.30
N LEU A 158 7.25 22.68 -15.01
CA LEU A 158 6.20 23.02 -14.07
C LEU A 158 5.24 24.03 -14.69
N TYR A 159 3.95 23.79 -14.52
CA TYR A 159 2.90 24.77 -14.73
C TYR A 159 2.24 25.11 -13.40
N THR A 160 2.40 26.35 -12.96
CA THR A 160 1.68 26.95 -11.83
C THR A 160 0.69 27.93 -12.41
N GLY A 161 -0.58 27.55 -12.54
CA GLY A 161 -1.60 28.42 -13.17
C GLY A 161 -1.63 29.83 -12.57
N ASN A 162 -2.02 30.83 -13.35
CA ASN A 162 -2.03 32.23 -12.91
C ASN A 162 -3.04 32.43 -11.77
N VAL A 163 -2.62 33.07 -10.67
CA VAL A 163 -3.56 33.56 -9.65
C VAL A 163 -4.24 34.79 -10.24
N GLY A 164 -5.44 34.63 -10.81
CA GLY A 164 -6.33 35.76 -11.14
C GLY A 164 -6.81 35.94 -12.58
N ALA A 165 -6.81 34.91 -13.44
CA ALA A 165 -7.31 35.09 -14.82
C ALA A 165 -8.27 34.02 -15.35
N ASP A 166 -8.44 32.87 -14.69
CA ASP A 166 -9.38 31.85 -15.17
C ASP A 166 -10.51 31.68 -14.17
N GLU A 167 -11.63 32.35 -14.45
CA GLU A 167 -12.93 31.90 -13.97
C GLU A 167 -13.10 30.42 -14.33
N ALA A 168 -13.67 29.63 -13.42
CA ALA A 168 -13.97 28.24 -13.66
C ALA A 168 -14.90 28.12 -14.89
N GLY A 169 -14.36 27.76 -16.05
CA GLY A 169 -15.18 27.53 -17.24
C GLY A 169 -14.63 27.99 -18.58
N THR A 170 -13.43 28.57 -18.69
CA THR A 170 -12.86 28.89 -20.01
C THR A 170 -12.29 27.61 -20.64
N PRO A 171 -12.87 27.06 -21.73
CA PRO A 171 -12.28 25.93 -22.43
C PRO A 171 -10.98 26.36 -23.13
N LEU A 172 -10.02 25.44 -23.17
CA LEU A 172 -8.76 25.56 -23.92
C LEU A 172 -8.98 25.78 -25.42
#